data_AF-A0A2N5ZDV0-F1
#
_entry.id   AF-A0A2N5ZDV0-F1
#
_cell.length_a   1.000
_cell.length_b   1.000
_cell.length_c   1.000
_cell.angle_alpha   90.00
_cell.angle_beta   90.00
_cell.angle_gamma   90.00
#
_symmetry.space_group_name_H-M   'P 1'
#
loop_
_entity.id
_entity.type
_entity.pdbx_description
1 polymer ?
#
loop_
_entity_poly.entity_id
_entity_poly.type
_entity_poly.pdbx_seq_one_letter_code
_entity_poly.pdbx_strand_id
1 'polypeptide(L)'
;MKRIFTFLILIVFASASFAQKIEKQTLDRNGHPSFVKFDTKDKSFSKTQTNAVFSSIFSMTKNDEYKSLRSEKDQIGYTHERFQQYYKGIKVEHGIYIVHSREDAIESLSGEFKKIKDISIVPSISEKEAIDKAVAFVNADKYMWEFDNSYYPS
;
A
#
# COMPACT_ATOMS: atom_id res chain seq x y z
N MET A 1 -26.27 16.63 -40.13
CA MET A 1 -26.60 16.00 -38.84
C MET A 1 -25.45 15.08 -38.42
N LYS A 2 -24.92 15.30 -37.21
CA LYS A 2 -24.16 14.39 -36.33
C LYS A 2 -22.90 13.68 -36.90
N ARG A 3 -21.76 14.39 -36.84
CA ARG A 3 -20.43 13.76 -36.72
C ARG A 3 -20.03 13.76 -35.24
N ILE A 4 -20.44 12.73 -34.50
CA ILE A 4 -19.99 12.48 -33.12
C ILE A 4 -19.78 10.96 -33.01
N PHE A 5 -18.62 10.46 -33.42
CA PHE A 5 -18.25 9.06 -33.20
C PHE A 5 -16.72 8.88 -33.22
N THR A 6 -15.99 9.70 -32.45
CA THR A 6 -14.54 9.51 -32.28
C THR A 6 -14.07 10.08 -30.94
N PHE A 7 -14.64 9.60 -29.82
CA PHE A 7 -14.09 9.92 -28.49
C PHE A 7 -14.10 8.75 -27.50
N LEU A 8 -14.56 7.56 -27.90
CA LEU A 8 -14.73 6.43 -26.99
C LEU A 8 -13.58 5.40 -26.97
N ILE A 9 -12.51 5.60 -27.75
CA ILE A 9 -11.39 4.64 -27.86
C ILE A 9 -10.13 5.06 -27.07
N LEU A 10 -10.05 6.29 -26.56
CA LEU A 10 -8.82 6.75 -25.87
C LEU A 10 -8.68 6.29 -24.42
N ILE A 11 -9.74 5.89 -23.73
CA ILE A 11 -9.67 5.58 -22.28
C ILE A 11 -9.15 4.15 -22.02
N VAL A 12 -9.32 3.22 -22.96
CA VAL A 12 -8.88 1.81 -22.77
C VAL A 12 -7.35 1.65 -22.97
N PHE A 13 -6.68 2.60 -23.61
CA PHE A 13 -5.23 2.49 -23.89
C PHE A 13 -4.33 2.82 -22.69
N ALA A 14 -4.79 3.66 -21.75
CA ALA A 14 -3.95 4.12 -20.65
C ALA A 14 -3.59 3.00 -19.65
N SER A 15 -4.52 2.08 -19.36
CA SER A 15 -4.29 0.96 -18.44
C SER A 15 -3.45 -0.17 -19.06
N ALA A 16 -3.56 -0.37 -20.38
CA ALA A 16 -2.79 -1.41 -21.09
C ALA A 16 -1.27 -1.14 -21.05
N SER A 17 -0.86 0.12 -21.02
CA SER A 17 0.57 0.50 -21.04
C SER A 17 1.30 0.14 -19.73
N PHE A 18 0.60 0.09 -18.59
CA PHE A 18 1.19 -0.27 -17.30
C PHE A 18 1.33 -1.78 -17.15
N ALA A 19 0.30 -2.53 -17.53
CA ALA A 19 0.32 -3.99 -17.48
C ALA A 19 1.42 -4.61 -18.38
N GLN A 20 1.72 -3.97 -19.51
CA GLN A 20 2.80 -4.40 -20.43
C GLN A 20 4.21 -4.30 -19.81
N LYS A 21 4.38 -3.52 -18.73
CA LYS A 21 5.69 -3.29 -18.08
C LYS A 21 5.94 -4.23 -16.91
N ILE A 22 4.98 -5.08 -16.53
CA ILE A 22 5.14 -6.07 -15.46
C ILE A 22 5.74 -7.35 -16.06
N GLU A 23 6.96 -7.70 -15.64
CA GLU A 23 7.65 -8.93 -16.05
C GLU A 23 7.11 -10.14 -15.27
N LYS A 24 6.92 -9.99 -13.96
CA LYS A 24 6.46 -11.06 -13.07
C LYS A 24 5.62 -10.50 -11.94
N GLN A 25 4.56 -11.21 -11.57
CA GLN A 25 3.73 -10.89 -10.42
C GLN A 25 3.46 -12.15 -9.59
N THR A 26 3.44 -12.00 -8.28
CA THR A 26 2.99 -13.03 -7.32
C THR A 26 1.89 -12.43 -6.48
N LEU A 27 0.84 -13.22 -6.27
CA LEU A 27 -0.33 -12.80 -5.49
C LEU A 27 -0.29 -13.46 -4.11
N ASP A 28 -0.83 -12.77 -3.13
CA ASP A 28 -1.15 -13.34 -1.82
C ASP A 28 -2.40 -14.24 -1.89
N ARG A 29 -2.80 -14.78 -0.73
CA ARG A 29 -3.98 -15.65 -0.60
C ARG A 29 -5.30 -14.94 -0.93
N ASN A 30 -5.32 -13.60 -0.93
CA ASN A 30 -6.47 -12.76 -1.22
C ASN A 30 -6.48 -12.25 -2.67
N GLY A 31 -5.49 -12.66 -3.48
CA GLY A 31 -5.36 -12.23 -4.88
C GLY A 31 -4.74 -10.85 -5.05
N HIS A 32 -4.13 -10.28 -4.01
CA HIS A 32 -3.43 -8.99 -4.08
C HIS A 32 -1.94 -9.21 -4.38
N PRO A 33 -1.31 -8.35 -5.22
CA PRO A 33 0.12 -8.46 -5.46
C PRO A 33 0.92 -8.40 -4.16
N SER A 34 1.64 -9.48 -3.85
CA SER A 34 2.63 -9.53 -2.77
C SER A 34 4.05 -9.28 -3.28
N PHE A 35 4.26 -9.50 -4.58
CA PHE A 35 5.49 -9.17 -5.29
C PHE A 35 5.19 -8.78 -6.74
N VAL A 36 5.85 -7.73 -7.23
CA VAL A 36 5.78 -7.28 -8.63
C VAL A 36 7.19 -6.98 -9.11
N LYS A 37 7.60 -7.54 -10.24
CA LYS A 37 8.86 -7.25 -10.93
C LYS A 37 8.54 -6.57 -12.26
N PHE A 38 9.26 -5.49 -12.58
CA PHE A 38 9.07 -4.75 -13.81
C PHE A 38 10.16 -5.07 -14.84
N ASP A 39 9.82 -4.94 -16.13
CA ASP A 39 10.83 -4.91 -17.19
C ASP A 39 11.55 -3.55 -17.13
N THR A 40 12.86 -3.60 -16.90
CA THR A 40 13.73 -2.45 -16.68
C THR A 40 14.52 -2.05 -17.93
N LYS A 41 14.36 -2.73 -19.08
CA LYS A 41 15.09 -2.43 -20.32
C LYS A 41 14.98 -0.96 -20.73
N ASP A 42 13.85 -0.32 -20.46
CA ASP A 42 13.61 1.10 -20.78
C ASP A 42 13.57 2.01 -19.54
N LYS A 43 14.07 1.55 -18.37
CA LYS A 43 13.90 2.24 -17.06
C LYS A 43 12.45 2.68 -16.83
N SER A 44 11.54 1.73 -17.00
CA SER A 44 10.10 1.91 -17.17
C SER A 44 9.39 2.84 -16.18
N PHE A 45 9.85 2.89 -14.92
CA PHE A 45 9.32 3.77 -13.89
C PHE A 45 10.46 4.31 -13.02
N SER A 46 10.47 5.61 -12.78
CA SER A 46 11.40 6.21 -11.82
C SER A 46 10.83 6.18 -10.39
N LYS A 47 11.70 6.33 -9.39
CA LYS A 47 11.27 6.47 -7.98
C LYS A 47 10.22 7.55 -7.75
N THR A 48 10.29 8.67 -8.47
CA THR A 48 9.32 9.77 -8.34
C THR A 48 7.90 9.38 -8.78
N GLN A 49 7.76 8.29 -9.55
CA GLN A 49 6.47 7.77 -10.02
C GLN A 49 5.85 6.74 -9.05
N THR A 50 6.43 6.50 -7.88
CA THR A 50 5.98 5.46 -6.93
C THR A 50 4.48 5.54 -6.62
N ASN A 51 3.94 6.73 -6.34
CA ASN A 51 2.50 6.88 -6.04
C ASN A 51 1.61 6.53 -7.24
N ALA A 52 2.05 6.85 -8.47
CA ALA A 52 1.34 6.46 -9.68
C ALA A 52 1.40 4.95 -9.90
N VAL A 53 2.55 4.33 -9.61
CA VAL A 53 2.75 2.88 -9.66
C VAL A 53 1.81 2.17 -8.67
N PHE A 54 1.76 2.61 -7.41
CA PHE A 54 0.83 2.06 -6.42
C PHE A 54 -0.63 2.26 -6.82
N SER A 55 -0.97 3.45 -7.30
CA SER A 55 -2.34 3.75 -7.74
C SER A 55 -2.80 2.81 -8.85
N SER A 56 -1.90 2.50 -9.80
CA SER A 56 -2.19 1.58 -10.90
C SER A 56 -2.28 0.13 -10.45
N ILE A 57 -1.36 -0.34 -9.59
CA ILE A 57 -1.27 -1.76 -9.20
C ILE A 57 -2.39 -2.15 -8.23
N PHE A 58 -2.74 -1.26 -7.31
CA PHE A 58 -3.73 -1.53 -6.27
C PHE A 58 -5.10 -0.96 -6.59
N SER A 59 -5.24 -0.27 -7.73
CA SER A 59 -6.47 0.46 -8.10
C SER A 59 -6.90 1.40 -6.99
N MET A 60 -5.95 2.18 -6.46
CA MET A 60 -6.19 3.09 -5.34
C MET A 60 -7.24 4.12 -5.68
N THR A 61 -8.05 4.46 -4.68
CA THR A 61 -9.00 5.57 -4.75
C THR A 61 -8.40 6.81 -4.09
N LYS A 62 -9.11 7.93 -4.14
CA LYS A 62 -8.75 9.15 -3.38
C LYS A 62 -8.70 8.95 -1.86
N ASN A 63 -9.26 7.86 -1.35
CA ASN A 63 -9.26 7.55 0.07
C ASN A 63 -8.02 6.76 0.48
N ASP A 64 -7.27 6.22 -0.47
CA ASP A 64 -6.09 5.40 -0.21
C ASP A 64 -4.84 6.26 -0.37
N GLU A 65 -3.86 6.05 0.51
CA GLU A 65 -2.59 6.75 0.47
C GLU A 65 -1.46 5.81 0.89
N TYR A 66 -0.28 6.00 0.32
CA TYR A 66 0.95 5.41 0.81
C TYR A 66 1.93 6.52 1.19
N LYS A 67 2.45 6.48 2.42
CA LYS A 67 3.46 7.44 2.90
C LYS A 67 4.78 6.73 3.12
N SER A 68 5.87 7.35 2.67
CA SER A 68 7.22 6.85 2.92
C SER A 68 7.50 6.86 4.43
N LEU A 69 8.02 5.75 4.94
CA LEU A 69 8.45 5.60 6.33
C LEU A 69 9.96 5.78 6.46
N ARG A 70 10.72 5.06 5.62
CA ARG A 70 12.19 5.07 5.61
C ARG A 70 12.73 4.56 4.28
N SER A 71 13.93 5.02 3.95
CA SER A 71 14.68 4.59 2.77
C SER A 71 16.07 4.14 3.18
N GLU A 72 16.50 3.00 2.67
CA GLU A 72 17.80 2.39 2.96
C GLU A 72 18.49 2.01 1.65
N LYS A 73 19.75 2.41 1.49
CA LYS A 73 20.57 2.00 0.34
C LYS A 73 21.48 0.84 0.75
N ASP A 74 21.51 -0.22 -0.04
CA ASP A 74 22.38 -1.37 0.20
C ASP A 74 23.75 -1.22 -0.47
N GLN A 75 24.63 -2.19 -0.22
CA GLN A 75 26.02 -2.17 -0.72
C GLN A 75 26.11 -2.48 -2.23
N ILE A 76 25.09 -3.07 -2.83
CA ILE A 76 25.07 -3.46 -4.25
C ILE A 76 24.28 -2.46 -5.12
N GLY A 77 23.86 -1.33 -4.53
CA GLY A 77 23.29 -0.18 -5.23
C GLY A 77 21.77 -0.10 -5.23
N TYR A 78 21.05 -1.02 -4.59
CA TYR A 78 19.60 -0.89 -4.41
C TYR A 78 19.26 0.16 -3.35
N THR A 79 18.15 0.84 -3.58
CA THR A 79 17.42 1.59 -2.56
C THR A 79 16.11 0.88 -2.26
N HIS A 80 15.91 0.55 -0.99
CA HIS A 80 14.71 -0.03 -0.43
C HIS A 80 13.95 1.05 0.33
N GLU A 81 12.80 1.46 -0.20
CA GLU A 81 11.96 2.46 0.43
C GLU A 81 10.67 1.82 0.93
N ARG A 82 10.43 1.91 2.24
CA ARG A 82 9.26 1.32 2.90
C ARG A 82 8.14 2.34 2.96
N PHE A 83 6.93 1.93 2.62
CA PHE A 83 5.73 2.74 2.61
C PHE A 83 4.64 2.11 3.48
N GLN A 84 3.94 2.95 4.23
CA GLN A 84 2.78 2.60 5.03
C GLN A 84 1.50 2.99 4.31
N GLN A 85 0.56 2.06 4.20
CA GLN A 85 -0.78 2.28 3.70
C GLN A 85 -1.61 3.05 4.72
N TYR A 86 -2.39 4.00 4.22
CA TYR A 86 -3.40 4.75 4.95
C TYR A 86 -4.72 4.69 4.19
N TYR A 87 -5.82 4.75 4.94
CA TYR A 87 -7.17 4.88 4.40
C TYR A 87 -7.91 6.00 5.12
N LYS A 88 -8.35 7.01 4.37
CA LYS A 88 -8.94 8.27 4.89
C LYS A 88 -8.08 8.89 6.01
N GLY A 89 -6.75 8.80 5.86
CA GLY A 89 -5.77 9.31 6.82
C GLY A 89 -5.46 8.39 8.01
N ILE A 90 -6.15 7.26 8.17
CA ILE A 90 -5.90 6.29 9.24
C ILE A 90 -4.92 5.22 8.78
N LYS A 91 -3.93 4.91 9.62
CA LYS A 91 -2.94 3.86 9.34
C LYS A 91 -3.64 2.50 9.17
N VAL A 92 -3.30 1.79 8.12
CA VAL A 92 -3.80 0.43 7.88
C VAL A 92 -2.80 -0.56 8.45
N GLU A 93 -3.18 -1.28 9.51
CA GLU A 93 -2.31 -2.28 10.11
C GLU A 93 -1.91 -3.37 9.12
N HIS A 94 -0.65 -3.78 9.18
CA HIS A 94 0.02 -4.68 8.23
C HIS A 94 0.04 -4.23 6.76
N GLY A 95 -0.42 -3.02 6.44
CA GLY A 95 -0.38 -2.46 5.09
C GLY A 95 0.99 -1.85 4.77
N ILE A 96 2.04 -2.66 4.63
CA ILE A 96 3.39 -2.19 4.30
C ILE A 96 3.79 -2.66 2.91
N TYR A 97 4.37 -1.76 2.12
CA TYR A 97 4.99 -2.08 0.84
C TYR A 97 6.42 -1.53 0.76
N ILE A 98 7.30 -2.24 0.06
CA ILE A 98 8.70 -1.87 -0.15
C ILE A 98 8.92 -1.71 -1.64
N VAL A 99 9.42 -0.54 -2.03
CA VAL A 99 9.89 -0.25 -3.40
C VAL A 99 11.38 -0.56 -3.45
N HIS A 100 11.77 -1.48 -4.34
CA HIS A 100 13.16 -1.80 -4.63
C HIS A 100 13.54 -1.12 -5.94
N SER A 101 14.51 -0.21 -5.86
CA SER A 101 14.94 0.62 -6.99
C SER A 101 16.45 0.67 -7.12
N ARG A 102 16.97 0.87 -8.33
CA ARG A 102 18.40 1.02 -8.60
C ARG A 102 18.59 1.97 -9.77
N GLU A 103 19.57 2.86 -9.67
CA GLU A 103 19.80 3.95 -10.66
C GLU A 103 18.50 4.72 -11.00
N ASP A 104 17.74 5.06 -9.96
CA ASP A 104 16.40 5.68 -9.99
C ASP A 104 15.28 4.89 -10.66
N ALA A 105 15.54 3.72 -11.25
CA ALA A 105 14.52 2.85 -11.81
C ALA A 105 13.92 1.92 -10.74
N ILE A 106 12.58 1.85 -10.68
CA ILE A 106 11.87 0.85 -9.87
C ILE A 106 12.03 -0.51 -10.56
N GLU A 107 12.64 -1.47 -9.89
CA GLU A 107 12.85 -2.83 -10.42
C GLU A 107 11.81 -3.81 -9.89
N SER A 108 11.46 -3.70 -8.61
CA SER A 108 10.43 -4.54 -8.01
C SER A 108 9.76 -3.89 -6.81
N LEU A 109 8.62 -4.45 -6.43
CA LEU A 109 7.89 -4.12 -5.24
C LEU A 109 7.59 -5.40 -4.44
N SER A 110 7.55 -5.30 -3.13
CA SER A 110 7.15 -6.41 -2.27
C SER A 110 6.38 -5.92 -1.04
N GLY A 111 5.43 -6.70 -0.55
CA GLY A 111 4.75 -6.40 0.71
C GLY A 111 3.31 -6.87 0.77
N GLU A 112 2.51 -6.19 1.57
CA GLU A 112 1.11 -6.49 1.83
C GLU A 112 0.23 -5.27 1.57
N PHE A 113 -0.74 -5.43 0.68
CA PHE A 113 -1.80 -4.47 0.45
C PHE A 113 -3.09 -4.97 1.10
N LYS A 114 -3.78 -4.08 1.81
CA LYS A 114 -5.09 -4.39 2.40
C LYS A 114 -6.18 -3.63 1.64
N LYS A 115 -7.00 -4.34 0.88
CA LYS A 115 -8.15 -3.74 0.21
C LYS A 115 -9.22 -3.36 1.23
N ILE A 116 -9.58 -2.08 1.29
CA ILE A 116 -10.63 -1.57 2.18
C ILE A 116 -11.87 -1.24 1.36
N LYS A 117 -13.01 -1.81 1.75
CA LYS A 117 -14.30 -1.67 1.05
C LYS A 117 -15.11 -0.51 1.62
N ASP A 118 -14.83 0.70 1.15
CA ASP A 118 -15.45 1.97 1.56
C ASP A 118 -16.15 1.95 2.93
N ILE A 119 -15.36 1.81 4.00
CA ILE A 119 -15.88 1.79 5.36
C ILE A 119 -15.93 3.20 5.95
N SER A 120 -16.83 3.39 6.92
CA SER A 120 -16.80 4.55 7.82
C SER A 120 -15.58 4.45 8.73
N ILE A 121 -14.95 5.60 8.98
CA ILE A 121 -13.84 5.73 9.94
C ILE A 121 -14.27 6.39 11.25
N VAL A 122 -15.58 6.58 11.46
CA VAL A 122 -16.13 7.11 12.70
C VAL A 122 -16.31 5.96 13.69
N PRO A 123 -15.57 5.90 14.81
CA PRO A 123 -15.74 4.85 15.81
C PRO A 123 -17.13 4.93 16.45
N SER A 124 -17.75 3.77 16.70
CA SER A 124 -19.02 3.69 17.42
C SER A 124 -18.85 3.59 18.95
N ILE A 125 -17.62 3.36 19.41
CA ILE A 125 -17.23 3.29 20.81
C ILE A 125 -15.98 4.13 21.03
N SER A 126 -15.81 4.61 22.26
CA SER A 126 -14.60 5.31 22.69
C SER A 126 -13.40 4.35 22.79
N GLU A 127 -12.20 4.92 22.77
CA GLU A 127 -10.94 4.21 23.01
C GLU A 127 -10.96 3.44 24.34
N LYS A 128 -11.42 4.10 25.42
CA LYS A 128 -11.55 3.46 26.74
C LYS A 128 -12.48 2.24 26.70
N GLU A 129 -13.64 2.36 26.08
CA GLU A 129 -14.58 1.23 25.96
C GLU A 129 -13.99 0.08 25.13
N ALA A 130 -13.18 0.39 24.10
CA ALA A 130 -12.50 -0.62 23.30
C ALA A 130 -11.45 -1.38 24.13
N ILE A 131 -10.63 -0.65 24.90
CA ILE A 131 -9.63 -1.23 25.81
C ILE A 131 -10.31 -2.06 26.90
N ASP A 132 -11.35 -1.53 27.57
CA ASP A 132 -12.09 -2.24 28.62
C ASP A 132 -12.66 -3.57 28.09
N LYS A 133 -13.23 -3.57 26.88
CA LYS A 133 -13.73 -4.79 26.22
C LYS A 133 -12.61 -5.77 25.86
N ALA A 134 -11.47 -5.28 25.36
CA ALA A 134 -10.32 -6.12 25.04
C ALA A 134 -9.72 -6.77 26.30
N VAL A 135 -9.61 -6.02 27.40
CA VAL A 135 -9.18 -6.52 28.71
C VAL A 135 -10.15 -7.60 29.20
N ALA A 136 -11.46 -7.35 29.17
CA ALA A 136 -12.46 -8.33 29.59
C ALA A 136 -12.43 -9.60 28.72
N PHE A 137 -12.15 -9.49 27.42
CA PHE A 137 -12.04 -10.63 26.51
C PHE A 137 -10.79 -11.48 26.76
N VAL A 138 -9.63 -10.84 26.89
CA VAL A 138 -8.35 -11.53 27.11
C VAL A 138 -8.27 -12.10 28.54
N ASN A 139 -8.79 -11.36 29.52
CA ASN A 139 -8.83 -11.70 30.94
C ASN A 139 -7.49 -12.25 31.46
N ALA A 140 -6.40 -11.55 31.16
CA ALA A 140 -5.08 -11.90 31.64
C ALA A 140 -4.92 -11.52 33.13
N ASP A 141 -4.09 -12.25 33.86
CA ASP A 141 -3.77 -11.92 35.26
C ASP A 141 -3.09 -10.55 35.40
N LYS A 142 -2.27 -10.18 34.41
CA LYS A 142 -1.57 -8.90 34.31
C LYS A 142 -1.33 -8.55 32.85
N TYR A 143 -1.32 -7.25 32.56
CA TYR A 143 -1.00 -6.72 31.24
C TYR A 143 0.37 -6.03 31.23
N MET A 144 1.03 -6.02 30.06
CA MET A 144 2.38 -5.43 29.94
C MET A 144 2.42 -3.96 30.36
N TRP A 145 1.36 -3.21 30.03
CA TRP A 145 1.27 -1.79 30.37
C TRP A 145 1.13 -1.49 31.86
N GLU A 146 0.77 -2.47 32.68
CA GLU A 146 0.74 -2.32 34.14
C GLU A 146 2.15 -2.25 34.73
N PHE A 147 3.14 -2.79 34.02
CA PHE A 147 4.56 -2.74 34.40
C PHE A 147 5.31 -1.59 33.71
N ASP A 148 5.01 -1.35 32.45
CA ASP A 148 5.59 -0.27 31.66
C ASP A 148 4.53 0.38 30.78
N ASN A 149 4.18 1.63 31.12
CA ASN A 149 3.15 2.40 30.43
C ASN A 149 3.48 2.66 28.94
N SER A 150 4.72 2.41 28.48
CA SER A 150 5.07 2.43 27.06
C SER A 150 4.31 1.40 26.21
N TYR A 151 3.74 0.37 26.84
CA TYR A 151 2.92 -0.65 26.21
C TYR A 151 1.41 -0.37 26.30
N TYR A 152 0.99 0.79 26.82
CA TYR A 152 -0.44 1.13 26.89
C TYR A 152 -1.03 1.18 25.47
N PRO A 153 -2.17 0.52 25.20
CA PRO A 153 -2.78 0.56 23.87
C PRO A 153 -3.22 1.99 23.54
N SER A 154 -2.73 2.53 22.44
CA SER A 154 -3.07 3.86 21.90
C SER A 154 -3.56 3.75 20.47
#